data_AF-A0A7S2P4T5-F1
#
_entry.id   AF-A0A7S2P4T5-F1
#
_cell.length_a   1.000
_cell.length_b   1.000
_cell.length_c   1.000
_cell.angle_alpha   90.00
_cell.angle_beta   90.00
_cell.angle_gamma   90.00
#
_symmetry.space_group_name_H-M   'P 1'
#
loop_
_entity.id
_entity.type
_entity.pdbx_description
1 polymer ?
#
loop_
_entity_poly.entity_id
_entity_poly.type
_entity_poly.pdbx_seq_one_letter_code
_entity_poly.pdbx_strand_id
1 'polypeptide(L)'
;ELRERVEAYKFARRAEPELPPLELTEEMEPEPPAEQRLVLLNASAEVLAAFGPAPRADALALRASEREARFRGVGEQRAQRKADMLMWKRADAEKAIQGRCMGAGAGQEAAPPGCLAGLQNLRGAWLAVIAMAGFAKIARDEQRFAKLDPAKQKDFIEEHFESIRAGTRRAGQLVEAAVRLKVNMDSVQFRTRKELIACMLQKKIRVRCARKDAACIATSLFQWRPARMFMLFKRIALRVRLLQSSWRMWQQKMATIRAQVSARWHLLEGEIARRQVREERRTARTRVALQEGVLVDCKRISEAVRLRFLTHELRARRHLLLPKLRVWEEECVRAEAAFRDHLYSQAAMRALGLLDDGEEGIEETQMFLFPPPQPSHIPTDADIQEMIERCGRRSDGWTPIPIHPGARWT
;
A
#
# COMPACT_ATOMS: atom_id res chain seq x y z
N GLU A 1 -8.39 -8.11 40.12
CA GLU A 1 -7.01 -7.97 39.59
C GLU A 1 -6.88 -7.42 38.16
N LEU A 2 -7.23 -8.13 37.08
CA LEU A 2 -6.94 -7.60 35.71
C LEU A 2 -7.82 -6.39 35.33
N ARG A 3 -9.09 -6.37 35.80
CA ARG A 3 -10.00 -5.22 35.65
C ARG A 3 -9.52 -4.00 36.44
N GLU A 4 -9.10 -4.19 37.70
CA GLU A 4 -8.54 -3.11 38.53
C GLU A 4 -7.24 -2.54 37.95
N ARG A 5 -6.40 -3.40 37.36
CA ARG A 5 -5.20 -2.94 36.64
C ARG A 5 -5.54 -2.09 35.41
N VAL A 6 -6.58 -2.46 34.66
CA VAL A 6 -7.03 -1.68 33.49
C VAL A 6 -7.71 -0.37 33.90
N GLU A 7 -8.41 -0.34 35.02
CA GLU A 7 -8.99 0.89 35.58
C GLU A 7 -7.92 1.85 36.11
N ALA A 8 -6.84 1.35 36.69
CA ALA A 8 -5.69 2.18 37.10
C ALA A 8 -5.03 2.91 35.92
N TYR A 9 -5.08 2.35 34.70
CA TYR A 9 -4.55 3.01 33.49
C TYR A 9 -5.52 4.02 32.84
N LYS A 10 -6.79 4.08 33.25
CA LYS A 10 -7.77 5.05 32.71
C LYS A 10 -7.60 6.48 33.24
N PHE A 11 -6.81 6.69 34.29
CA PHE A 11 -6.70 7.99 34.97
C PHE A 11 -5.34 8.70 34.84
N ALA A 12 -4.47 8.28 33.92
CA ALA A 12 -3.18 8.94 33.67
C ALA A 12 -3.22 9.95 32.50
N ARG A 13 -4.24 10.80 32.45
CA ARG A 13 -4.02 12.20 32.09
C ARG A 13 -4.42 13.01 33.31
N ARG A 14 -3.42 13.31 34.12
CA ARG A 14 -3.51 14.40 35.10
C ARG A 14 -3.99 15.59 34.29
N ALA A 15 -5.22 16.05 34.51
CA ALA A 15 -5.65 17.35 34.02
C ALA A 15 -4.61 18.32 34.59
N GLU A 16 -3.75 18.86 33.73
CA GLU A 16 -2.88 19.95 34.14
C GLU A 16 -3.82 21.03 34.69
N PRO A 17 -3.55 21.59 35.88
CA PRO A 17 -4.32 22.73 36.36
C PRO A 17 -4.32 23.80 35.24
N GLU A 18 -5.44 24.49 35.07
CA GLU A 18 -5.54 25.57 34.08
C GLU A 18 -4.28 26.43 34.18
N LEU A 19 -3.51 26.45 33.08
CA LEU A 19 -2.31 27.28 32.99
C LEU A 19 -2.74 28.70 33.42
N PRO A 20 -2.05 29.32 34.39
CA PRO A 20 -2.36 30.70 34.74
C PRO A 20 -2.33 31.52 33.44
N PRO A 21 -3.26 32.48 33.25
CA PRO A 21 -3.25 33.33 32.07
C PRO A 21 -1.82 33.85 31.89
N LEU A 22 -1.28 33.67 30.68
CA LEU A 22 0.04 34.16 30.33
C LEU A 22 0.04 35.67 30.58
N GLU A 23 0.47 36.07 31.77
CA GLU A 23 0.86 37.44 32.03
C GLU A 23 1.91 37.74 30.96
N LEU A 24 1.65 38.75 30.13
CA LEU A 24 2.69 39.31 29.28
C LEU A 24 3.80 39.73 30.23
N THR A 25 4.79 38.86 30.41
CA THR A 25 6.03 39.22 31.05
C THR A 25 6.52 40.45 30.32
N GLU A 26 6.80 41.49 31.12
CA GLU A 26 7.33 42.79 30.72
C GLU A 26 8.19 42.68 29.47
N GLU A 27 7.96 43.58 28.52
CA GLU A 27 8.68 43.73 27.25
C GLU A 27 10.13 43.24 27.39
N MET A 28 10.36 41.97 27.03
CA MET A 28 11.70 41.42 26.98
C MET A 28 12.45 42.28 25.97
N GLU A 29 13.37 43.12 26.46
CA GLU A 29 14.27 43.88 25.61
C GLU A 29 14.85 42.89 24.59
N PRO A 30 14.73 43.16 23.28
CA PRO A 30 15.15 42.22 22.26
C PRO A 30 16.62 41.91 22.49
N GLU A 31 16.91 40.65 22.81
CA GLU A 31 18.29 40.16 22.91
C GLU A 31 19.04 40.65 21.67
N PRO A 32 20.17 41.36 21.83
CA PRO A 32 20.93 41.85 20.69
C PRO A 32 21.27 40.64 19.81
N PRO A 33 21.04 40.72 18.49
CA PRO A 33 21.15 39.57 17.61
C PRO A 33 22.52 38.92 17.78
N ALA A 34 22.52 37.67 18.25
CA ALA A 34 23.73 36.89 18.47
C ALA A 34 24.69 37.06 17.30
N GLU A 35 25.97 37.34 17.60
CA GLU A 35 27.00 37.74 16.65
C GLU A 35 26.83 37.07 15.28
N GLN A 36 26.43 37.86 14.29
CA GLN A 36 26.07 37.39 12.95
C GLN A 36 27.29 36.97 12.11
N ARG A 37 28.30 36.34 12.72
CA ARG A 37 29.55 35.92 12.05
C ARG A 37 29.30 35.07 10.80
N LEU A 38 28.32 34.16 10.85
CA LEU A 38 27.95 33.34 9.69
C LEU A 38 27.29 34.17 8.58
N VAL A 39 26.52 35.19 8.92
CA VAL A 39 25.88 36.07 7.92
C VAL A 39 26.94 36.93 7.26
N LEU A 40 27.87 37.50 8.03
CA LEU A 40 29.00 38.28 7.52
C LEU A 40 29.94 37.42 6.67
N LEU A 41 30.22 36.18 7.07
CA LEU A 41 31.01 35.23 6.29
C LEU A 41 30.31 34.89 4.96
N ASN A 42 29.01 34.58 4.99
CA ASN A 42 28.25 34.28 3.78
C ASN A 42 28.07 35.49 2.86
N ALA A 43 28.11 36.71 3.41
CA ALA A 43 28.08 37.96 2.68
C ALA A 43 29.46 38.42 2.18
N SER A 44 30.53 37.69 2.51
CA SER A 44 31.88 38.03 2.05
C SER A 44 31.99 37.92 0.52
N ALA A 45 32.78 38.80 -0.08
CA ALA A 45 32.96 38.85 -1.54
C ALA A 45 33.51 37.53 -2.10
N GLU A 46 34.35 36.84 -1.34
CA GLU A 46 34.90 35.52 -1.71
C GLU A 46 33.82 34.45 -1.80
N VAL A 47 32.92 34.39 -0.80
CA VAL A 47 31.80 33.44 -0.82
C VAL A 47 30.82 33.77 -1.94
N LEU A 48 30.46 35.05 -2.12
CA LEU A 48 29.58 35.47 -3.21
C LEU A 48 30.18 35.16 -4.59
N ALA A 49 31.50 35.33 -4.76
CA ALA A 49 32.21 34.97 -5.99
C ALA A 49 32.20 33.45 -6.22
N ALA A 50 32.44 32.64 -5.18
CA ALA A 50 32.41 31.18 -5.25
C ALA A 50 31.01 30.62 -5.59
N PHE A 51 29.95 31.33 -5.18
CA PHE A 51 28.56 31.00 -5.52
C PHE A 51 28.03 31.71 -6.77
N GLY A 52 28.89 32.42 -7.50
CA GLY A 52 28.57 33.05 -8.77
C GLY A 52 28.16 32.05 -9.87
N PRO A 53 27.52 32.53 -10.95
CA PRO A 53 26.95 31.66 -11.99
C PRO A 53 27.99 30.77 -12.69
N ALA A 54 29.20 31.27 -12.94
CA ALA A 54 30.27 30.51 -13.59
C ALA A 54 30.81 29.35 -12.71
N PRO A 55 31.36 29.60 -11.49
CA PRO A 55 31.83 28.51 -10.63
C PRO A 55 30.70 27.55 -10.22
N ARG A 56 29.45 28.02 -10.16
CA ARG A 56 28.29 27.14 -9.95
C ARG A 56 28.04 26.21 -11.14
N ALA A 57 28.20 26.68 -12.38
CA ALA A 57 28.08 25.85 -13.57
C ALA A 57 29.19 24.78 -13.58
N ASP A 58 30.42 25.15 -13.26
CA ASP A 58 31.56 24.22 -13.18
C ASP A 58 31.36 23.17 -12.09
N ALA A 59 30.90 23.59 -10.89
CA ALA A 59 30.58 22.66 -9.81
C ALA A 59 29.42 21.72 -10.16
N LEU A 60 28.44 22.17 -10.93
CA LEU A 60 27.34 21.32 -11.41
C LEU A 60 27.83 20.32 -12.46
N ALA A 61 28.71 20.73 -13.37
CA ALA A 61 29.34 19.87 -14.36
C ALA A 61 30.22 18.80 -13.68
N LEU A 62 31.02 19.17 -12.69
CA LEU A 62 31.81 18.23 -11.89
C LEU A 62 30.92 17.21 -11.16
N ARG A 63 29.83 17.66 -10.52
CA ARG A 63 28.86 16.75 -9.89
C ARG A 63 28.11 15.87 -10.89
N ALA A 64 27.93 16.33 -12.13
CA ALA A 64 27.33 15.51 -13.18
C ALA A 64 28.31 14.41 -13.60
N SER A 65 29.58 14.73 -13.84
CA SER A 65 30.61 13.74 -14.20
C SER A 65 30.86 12.72 -13.09
N GLU A 66 30.89 13.15 -11.82
CA GLU A 66 30.96 12.24 -10.66
C GLU A 66 29.78 11.27 -10.60
N ARG A 67 28.56 11.76 -10.90
CA ARG A 67 27.36 10.92 -10.94
C ARG A 67 27.44 9.90 -12.07
N GLU A 68 27.87 10.31 -13.26
CA GLU A 68 28.06 9.41 -14.39
C GLU A 68 29.14 8.35 -14.13
N ALA A 69 30.28 8.74 -13.55
CA ALA A 69 31.33 7.81 -13.15
C ALA A 69 30.80 6.78 -12.13
N ARG A 70 30.01 7.24 -11.15
CA ARG A 70 29.37 6.35 -10.17
C ARG A 70 28.34 5.42 -10.83
N PHE A 71 27.53 5.92 -11.76
CA PHE A 71 26.56 5.09 -12.48
C PHE A 71 27.26 4.01 -13.32
N ARG A 72 28.35 4.35 -14.01
CA ARG A 72 29.19 3.39 -14.73
C ARG A 72 29.74 2.30 -13.80
N GLY A 73 30.37 2.69 -12.69
CA GLY A 73 30.90 1.72 -11.74
C GLY A 73 29.84 0.80 -11.12
N VAL A 74 28.63 1.32 -10.84
CA VAL A 74 27.50 0.47 -10.38
C VAL A 74 27.00 -0.46 -11.48
N GLY A 75 26.98 0.00 -12.74
CA GLY A 75 26.64 -0.82 -13.91
C GLY A 75 27.60 -1.99 -14.09
N GLU A 76 28.90 -1.71 -14.05
CA GLU A 76 29.98 -2.71 -14.13
C GLU A 76 29.88 -3.74 -12.99
N GLN A 77 29.67 -3.29 -11.74
CA GLN A 77 29.48 -4.21 -10.61
C GLN A 77 28.26 -5.12 -10.77
N ARG A 78 27.16 -4.61 -11.35
CA ARG A 78 25.96 -5.42 -11.62
C ARG A 78 26.20 -6.43 -12.75
N ALA A 79 26.90 -6.02 -13.80
CA ALA A 79 27.30 -6.90 -14.89
C ALA A 79 28.20 -8.05 -14.39
N GLN A 80 29.19 -7.72 -13.55
CA GLN A 80 30.08 -8.70 -12.93
C GLN A 80 29.30 -9.72 -12.09
N ARG A 81 28.43 -9.27 -11.17
CA ARG A 81 27.60 -10.17 -10.36
C ARG A 81 26.71 -11.09 -11.20
N LYS A 82 26.20 -10.60 -12.34
CA LYS A 82 25.41 -11.41 -13.27
C LYS A 82 26.27 -12.47 -13.95
N ALA A 83 27.49 -12.12 -14.36
CA ALA A 83 28.45 -13.06 -14.93
C ALA A 83 28.85 -14.14 -13.91
N ASP A 84 29.17 -13.75 -12.67
CA ASP A 84 29.54 -14.67 -11.59
C ASP A 84 28.39 -15.64 -11.28
N MET A 85 27.14 -15.15 -11.23
CA MET A 85 25.96 -15.99 -11.02
C MET A 85 25.77 -17.01 -12.17
N LEU A 86 25.97 -16.60 -13.42
CA LEU A 86 25.85 -17.50 -14.57
C LEU A 86 26.94 -18.58 -14.57
N MET A 87 28.17 -18.22 -14.19
CA MET A 87 29.27 -19.17 -14.01
C MET A 87 28.95 -20.20 -12.92
N TRP A 88 28.42 -19.76 -11.78
CA TRP A 88 28.00 -20.66 -10.69
C TRP A 88 26.89 -21.63 -11.13
N LYS A 89 25.88 -21.14 -11.87
CA LYS A 89 24.81 -22.00 -12.41
C LYS A 89 25.30 -23.04 -13.41
N ARG A 90 26.29 -22.70 -14.25
CA ARG A 90 26.91 -23.66 -15.18
C ARG A 90 27.63 -24.77 -14.42
N ALA A 91 28.42 -24.42 -13.41
CA ALA A 91 29.12 -25.40 -12.57
C ALA A 91 28.15 -26.34 -11.82
N ASP A 92 27.02 -25.83 -11.33
CA ASP A 92 26.00 -26.66 -10.68
C ASP A 92 25.29 -27.60 -11.66
N ALA A 93 25.02 -27.15 -12.88
CA ALA A 93 24.44 -27.99 -13.93
C ALA A 93 25.38 -29.14 -14.32
N GLU A 94 26.68 -28.87 -14.45
CA GLU A 94 27.70 -29.89 -14.72
C GLU A 94 27.75 -30.96 -13.63
N LYS A 95 27.70 -30.56 -12.35
CA LYS A 95 27.63 -31.49 -11.20
C LYS A 95 26.37 -32.35 -11.22
N ALA A 96 25.23 -31.77 -11.57
CA ALA A 96 23.95 -32.49 -11.65
C ALA A 96 23.96 -33.55 -12.76
N ILE A 97 24.58 -33.25 -13.90
CA ILE A 97 24.76 -34.20 -15.00
C ILE A 97 25.69 -35.35 -14.57
N GLN A 98 26.83 -35.04 -13.95
CA GLN A 98 27.75 -36.05 -13.43
C GLN A 98 27.09 -36.98 -12.39
N GLY A 99 26.26 -36.43 -11.50
CA GLY A 99 25.52 -37.23 -10.50
C GLY A 99 24.48 -38.18 -11.11
N ARG A 100 23.83 -37.80 -12.21
CA ARG A 100 22.87 -38.68 -12.91
C ARG A 100 23.55 -39.83 -13.64
N CYS A 101 24.69 -39.60 -14.28
CA CYS A 101 25.40 -40.65 -15.03
C CYS A 101 25.96 -41.73 -14.11
N MET A 102 26.33 -41.40 -12.86
CA MET A 102 26.87 -42.36 -11.90
C MET A 102 25.80 -43.21 -11.18
N GLY A 103 24.51 -42.83 -11.24
CA GLY A 103 23.41 -43.49 -10.54
C GLY A 103 22.59 -44.50 -11.35
N ALA A 104 22.81 -44.60 -12.67
CA ALA A 104 21.99 -45.43 -13.56
C ALA A 104 22.43 -46.91 -13.66
N GLY A 105 23.40 -47.35 -12.84
CA GLY A 105 24.00 -48.70 -12.93
C GLY A 105 23.45 -49.76 -11.98
N ALA A 106 22.45 -49.48 -11.16
CA ALA A 106 21.98 -50.42 -10.12
C ALA A 106 20.51 -50.85 -10.29
N GLY A 107 20.32 -52.08 -10.76
CA GLY A 107 19.20 -52.95 -10.34
C GLY A 107 17.94 -52.97 -11.20
N GLN A 108 17.97 -53.67 -12.33
CA GLN A 108 16.77 -54.32 -12.87
C GLN A 108 16.64 -55.72 -12.23
N GLU A 109 15.96 -55.82 -11.08
CA GLU A 109 15.51 -57.11 -10.55
C GLU A 109 14.20 -57.52 -11.22
N ALA A 110 14.23 -58.67 -11.88
CA ALA A 110 13.09 -59.27 -12.54
C ALA A 110 12.01 -59.68 -11.52
N ALA A 111 10.76 -59.29 -11.78
CA ALA A 111 9.62 -59.66 -10.94
C ALA A 111 9.40 -61.19 -10.95
N PRO A 112 9.14 -61.82 -9.78
CA PRO A 112 8.97 -63.26 -9.70
C PRO A 112 7.64 -63.71 -10.33
N PRO A 113 7.59 -64.92 -10.93
CA PRO A 113 6.41 -65.47 -11.59
C PRO A 113 5.25 -65.64 -10.59
N GLY A 114 4.06 -65.17 -11.00
CA GLY A 114 2.86 -65.10 -10.17
C GLY A 114 2.43 -66.45 -9.59
N CYS A 115 2.22 -66.46 -8.27
CA CYS A 115 1.92 -67.60 -7.39
C CYS A 115 0.54 -68.28 -7.58
N LEU A 116 -0.11 -68.15 -8.74
CA LEU A 116 -1.46 -68.68 -8.98
C LEU A 116 -1.58 -69.63 -10.19
N ALA A 117 -0.49 -69.93 -10.89
CA ALA A 117 -0.53 -70.70 -12.14
C ALA A 117 -0.87 -72.21 -11.99
N GLY A 118 -1.08 -72.74 -10.78
CA GLY A 118 -1.21 -74.19 -10.53
C GLY A 118 -2.58 -74.72 -10.05
N LEU A 119 -3.60 -73.87 -9.85
CA LEU A 119 -4.86 -74.31 -9.20
C LEU A 119 -5.95 -74.65 -10.22
N GLN A 120 -5.78 -75.74 -10.98
CA GLN A 120 -6.76 -76.17 -11.99
C GLN A 120 -7.93 -77.03 -11.46
N ASN A 121 -8.02 -77.34 -10.16
CA ASN A 121 -9.14 -78.09 -9.57
C ASN A 121 -9.67 -77.44 -8.29
N LEU A 122 -10.60 -76.48 -8.43
CA LEU A 122 -11.18 -75.67 -7.34
C LEU A 122 -12.10 -76.43 -6.35
N ARG A 123 -12.30 -77.75 -6.49
CA ARG A 123 -13.20 -78.53 -5.62
C ARG A 123 -12.74 -78.74 -4.17
N GLY A 124 -11.53 -78.28 -3.80
CA GLY A 124 -11.04 -78.23 -2.40
C GLY A 124 -10.55 -76.85 -1.96
N ALA A 125 -10.62 -75.84 -2.84
CA ALA A 125 -9.97 -74.54 -2.61
C ALA A 125 -10.86 -73.52 -1.90
N TRP A 126 -12.10 -73.87 -1.52
CA TRP A 126 -13.02 -72.94 -0.86
C TRP A 126 -12.44 -72.39 0.45
N LEU A 127 -11.69 -73.19 1.21
CA LEU A 127 -11.03 -72.74 2.44
C LEU A 127 -9.89 -71.74 2.14
N ALA A 128 -9.13 -71.97 1.07
CA ALA A 128 -8.11 -71.05 0.59
C ALA A 128 -8.72 -69.75 0.05
N VAL A 129 -9.87 -69.82 -0.64
CA VAL A 129 -10.61 -68.64 -1.09
C VAL A 129 -11.17 -67.85 0.10
N ILE A 130 -11.72 -68.51 1.12
CA ILE A 130 -12.17 -67.85 2.35
C ILE A 130 -10.99 -67.23 3.11
N ALA A 131 -9.85 -67.91 3.19
CA ALA A 131 -8.64 -67.38 3.81
C ALA A 131 -8.08 -66.17 3.04
N MET A 132 -8.03 -66.23 1.71
CA MET A 132 -7.62 -65.13 0.85
C MET A 132 -8.60 -63.96 0.90
N ALA A 133 -9.92 -64.22 0.96
CA ALA A 133 -10.93 -63.18 1.13
C ALA A 133 -10.84 -62.52 2.52
N GLY A 134 -10.58 -63.31 3.56
CA GLY A 134 -10.31 -62.83 4.91
C GLY A 134 -9.06 -61.95 4.97
N PHE A 135 -7.96 -62.41 4.37
CA PHE A 135 -6.72 -61.65 4.26
C PHE A 135 -6.89 -60.37 3.44
N ALA A 136 -7.51 -60.45 2.26
CA ALA A 136 -7.76 -59.29 1.40
C ALA A 136 -8.63 -58.24 2.09
N LYS A 137 -9.60 -58.67 2.90
CA LYS A 137 -10.39 -57.77 3.74
C LYS A 137 -9.52 -57.07 4.80
N ILE A 138 -8.70 -57.83 5.53
CA ILE A 138 -7.78 -57.27 6.55
C ILE A 138 -6.79 -56.29 5.91
N ALA A 139 -6.14 -56.68 4.80
CA ALA A 139 -5.21 -55.82 4.09
C ALA A 139 -5.88 -54.54 3.55
N ARG A 140 -7.14 -54.64 3.09
CA ARG A 140 -7.93 -53.47 2.66
C ARG A 140 -8.25 -52.54 3.84
N ASP A 141 -8.59 -53.10 5.00
CA ASP A 141 -8.90 -52.33 6.19
C ASP A 141 -7.62 -51.66 6.76
N GLU A 142 -6.47 -52.34 6.73
CA GLU A 142 -5.17 -51.74 7.05
C GLU A 142 -4.78 -50.63 6.07
N GLN A 143 -4.96 -50.85 4.77
CA GLN A 143 -4.68 -49.83 3.76
C GLN A 143 -5.61 -48.61 3.91
N ARG A 144 -6.88 -48.84 4.27
CA ARG A 144 -7.83 -47.76 4.58
C ARG A 144 -7.40 -47.01 5.82
N PHE A 145 -7.01 -47.70 6.88
CA PHE A 145 -6.51 -47.10 8.11
C PHE A 145 -5.25 -46.26 7.87
N ALA A 146 -4.28 -46.80 7.12
CA ALA A 146 -3.04 -46.09 6.76
C ALA A 146 -3.28 -44.81 5.93
N LYS A 147 -4.37 -44.78 5.14
CA LYS A 147 -4.79 -43.60 4.36
C LYS A 147 -5.59 -42.57 5.17
N LEU A 148 -6.04 -42.90 6.38
CA LEU A 148 -6.71 -41.93 7.23
C LEU A 148 -5.70 -40.91 7.78
N ASP A 149 -6.16 -39.67 7.90
CA ASP A 149 -5.43 -38.61 8.58
C ASP A 149 -5.16 -39.00 10.05
N PRO A 150 -4.00 -38.68 10.66
CA PRO A 150 -3.64 -39.17 12.00
C PRO A 150 -4.65 -38.84 13.10
N ALA A 151 -5.39 -37.74 12.96
CA ALA A 151 -6.49 -37.39 13.85
C ALA A 151 -7.63 -38.42 13.76
N LYS A 152 -8.06 -38.77 12.54
CA LYS A 152 -9.12 -39.75 12.28
C LYS A 152 -8.70 -41.18 12.63
N GLN A 153 -7.41 -41.50 12.49
CA GLN A 153 -6.86 -42.78 12.95
C GLN A 153 -7.04 -42.95 14.46
N LYS A 154 -6.78 -41.88 15.23
CA LYS A 154 -6.98 -41.87 16.67
C LYS A 154 -8.45 -42.07 17.03
N ASP A 155 -9.35 -41.33 16.40
CA ASP A 155 -10.80 -41.43 16.64
C ASP A 155 -11.31 -42.85 16.33
N PHE A 156 -10.87 -43.43 15.21
CA PHE A 156 -11.21 -44.80 14.84
C PHE A 156 -10.74 -45.83 15.87
N ILE A 157 -9.51 -45.69 16.40
CA ILE A 157 -8.98 -46.55 17.46
C ILE A 157 -9.78 -46.38 18.75
N GLU A 158 -10.21 -45.17 19.08
CA GLU A 158 -11.01 -44.88 20.28
C GLU A 158 -12.41 -45.49 20.19
N GLU A 159 -13.09 -45.35 19.05
CA GLU A 159 -14.42 -45.90 18.79
C GLU A 159 -14.44 -47.44 18.80
N HIS A 160 -13.41 -48.08 18.23
CA HIS A 160 -13.36 -49.53 18.07
C HIS A 160 -12.46 -50.22 19.10
N PHE A 161 -12.06 -49.51 20.15
CA PHE A 161 -11.04 -49.98 21.11
C PHE A 161 -11.38 -51.34 21.72
N GLU A 162 -12.63 -51.55 22.17
CA GLU A 162 -13.03 -52.82 22.80
C GLU A 162 -13.06 -53.98 21.79
N SER A 163 -13.55 -53.73 20.57
CA SER A 163 -13.56 -54.72 19.49
C SER A 163 -12.14 -55.10 19.05
N ILE A 164 -11.22 -54.14 19.04
CA ILE A 164 -9.80 -54.35 18.70
C ILE A 164 -9.11 -55.12 19.83
N ARG A 165 -9.39 -54.77 21.09
CA ARG A 165 -8.80 -55.39 22.29
C ARG A 165 -9.27 -56.84 22.50
N ALA A 166 -10.55 -57.13 22.22
CA ALA A 166 -11.13 -58.46 22.37
C ALA A 166 -10.78 -59.41 21.21
N GLY A 167 -10.41 -58.88 20.03
CA GLY A 167 -10.13 -59.66 18.83
C GLY A 167 -8.64 -59.81 18.51
N THR A 168 -7.95 -60.75 19.15
CA THR A 168 -6.50 -61.00 19.03
C THR A 168 -5.99 -61.52 17.66
N ARG A 169 -6.74 -61.36 16.56
CA ARG A 169 -6.28 -61.78 15.21
C ARG A 169 -6.61 -60.85 14.04
N ARG A 170 -7.34 -59.75 14.25
CA ARG A 170 -7.79 -58.85 13.16
C ARG A 170 -7.10 -57.48 13.11
N ALA A 171 -6.37 -57.12 14.15
CA ALA A 171 -5.67 -55.86 14.22
C ALA A 171 -4.22 -56.05 13.74
N GLY A 172 -3.82 -55.39 12.66
CA GLY A 172 -2.44 -55.37 12.19
C GLY A 172 -1.46 -54.90 13.27
N GLN A 173 -0.16 -55.16 13.07
CA GLN A 173 0.91 -54.78 14.01
C GLN A 173 0.84 -53.30 14.42
N LEU A 174 0.40 -52.41 13.52
CA LEU A 174 0.22 -50.99 13.80
C LEU A 174 -0.89 -50.70 14.80
N VAL A 175 -1.99 -51.45 14.74
CA VAL A 175 -3.13 -51.31 15.65
C VAL A 175 -2.78 -51.89 17.01
N GLU A 176 -2.09 -53.03 17.07
CA GLU A 176 -1.54 -53.56 18.33
C GLU A 176 -0.53 -52.61 18.98
N ALA A 177 0.37 -52.01 18.18
CA ALA A 177 1.31 -51.00 18.66
C ALA A 177 0.58 -49.78 19.21
N ALA A 178 -0.50 -49.32 18.56
CA ALA A 178 -1.31 -48.21 19.04
C ALA A 178 -2.07 -48.54 20.33
N VAL A 179 -2.62 -49.75 20.46
CA VAL A 179 -3.28 -50.21 21.71
C VAL A 179 -2.27 -50.31 22.85
N ARG A 180 -1.09 -50.92 22.61
CA ARG A 180 0.00 -50.96 23.60
C ARG A 180 0.46 -49.57 23.99
N LEU A 181 0.59 -48.67 23.02
CA LEU A 181 0.93 -47.27 23.27
C LEU A 181 -0.12 -46.61 24.17
N LYS A 182 -1.42 -46.80 23.90
CA LYS A 182 -2.51 -46.25 24.73
C LYS A 182 -2.47 -46.78 26.16
N VAL A 183 -2.30 -48.09 26.36
CA VAL A 183 -2.14 -48.69 27.70
C VAL A 183 -0.91 -48.13 28.41
N ASN A 184 0.21 -47.98 27.71
CA ASN A 184 1.42 -47.37 28.27
C ASN A 184 1.22 -45.87 28.58
N MET A 185 0.41 -45.16 27.80
CA MET A 185 0.07 -43.75 28.03
C MET A 185 -0.73 -43.54 29.32
N ASP A 186 -1.47 -44.56 29.77
CA ASP A 186 -2.20 -44.53 31.04
C ASP A 186 -1.35 -44.87 32.26
N SER A 187 -0.15 -45.41 32.08
CA SER A 187 0.76 -45.68 33.20
C SER A 187 1.17 -44.38 33.91
N VAL A 188 1.23 -44.40 35.23
CA VAL A 188 1.65 -43.26 36.06
C VAL A 188 3.05 -42.77 35.66
N GLN A 189 3.97 -43.70 35.38
CA GLN A 189 5.33 -43.38 34.95
C GLN A 189 5.37 -42.66 33.59
N PHE A 190 4.49 -43.01 32.66
CA PHE A 190 4.41 -42.30 31.38
C PHE A 190 3.82 -40.91 31.56
N ARG A 191 2.78 -40.75 32.39
CA ARG A 191 2.16 -39.45 32.67
C ARG A 191 3.17 -38.47 33.28
N THR A 192 3.95 -38.90 34.26
CA THR A 192 4.99 -38.05 34.87
C THR A 192 6.09 -37.67 33.87
N ARG A 193 6.55 -38.61 33.03
CA ARG A 193 7.52 -38.33 31.96
C ARG A 193 6.94 -37.38 30.90
N LYS A 194 5.68 -37.56 30.51
CA LYS A 194 4.96 -36.68 29.57
C LYS A 194 4.86 -35.26 30.12
N GLU A 195 4.49 -35.10 31.39
CA GLU A 195 4.43 -33.81 32.07
C GLU A 195 5.80 -33.13 32.14
N LEU A 196 6.86 -33.87 32.47
CA LEU A 196 8.21 -33.35 32.47
C LEU A 196 8.63 -32.84 31.08
N ILE A 197 8.38 -33.65 30.03
CA ILE A 197 8.66 -33.26 28.64
C ILE A 197 7.83 -32.02 28.25
N ALA A 198 6.55 -31.96 28.63
CA ALA A 198 5.70 -30.81 28.38
C ALA A 198 6.25 -29.55 29.05
N CYS A 199 6.65 -29.63 30.32
CA CYS A 199 7.29 -28.53 31.06
C CYS A 199 8.60 -28.07 30.39
N MET A 200 9.47 -29.00 29.99
CA MET A 200 10.71 -28.68 29.27
C MET A 200 10.43 -27.99 27.92
N LEU A 201 9.46 -28.50 27.16
CA LEU A 201 9.06 -27.90 25.88
C LEU A 201 8.44 -26.51 26.06
N GLN A 202 7.53 -26.34 27.03
CA GLN A 202 6.96 -25.04 27.37
C GLN A 202 8.05 -24.05 27.76
N LYS A 203 9.00 -24.44 28.62
CA LYS A 203 10.14 -23.58 28.98
C LYS A 203 11.00 -23.25 27.77
N LYS A 204 11.30 -24.22 26.91
CA LYS A 204 12.07 -24.01 25.66
C LYS A 204 11.35 -23.07 24.70
N ILE A 205 10.04 -23.18 24.55
CA ILE A 205 9.22 -22.27 23.74
C ILE A 205 9.24 -20.87 24.34
N ARG A 206 9.02 -20.72 25.67
CA ARG A 206 9.11 -19.42 26.35
C ARG A 206 10.48 -18.76 26.15
N VAL A 207 11.57 -19.52 26.28
CA VAL A 207 12.93 -19.00 26.02
C VAL A 207 13.10 -18.59 24.56
N ARG A 208 12.56 -19.35 23.60
CA ARG A 208 12.58 -18.96 22.18
C ARG A 208 11.79 -17.69 21.90
N CYS A 209 10.60 -17.54 22.47
CA CYS A 209 9.80 -16.32 22.37
C CYS A 209 10.54 -15.13 22.99
N ALA A 210 11.04 -15.26 24.22
CA ALA A 210 11.82 -14.21 24.88
C ALA A 210 13.08 -13.82 24.07
N ARG A 211 13.76 -14.78 23.44
CA ARG A 211 14.89 -14.50 22.54
C ARG A 211 14.46 -13.76 21.27
N LYS A 212 13.30 -14.07 20.69
CA LYS A 212 12.74 -13.34 19.55
C LYS A 212 12.38 -11.90 19.94
N ASP A 213 11.75 -11.72 21.09
CA ASP A 213 11.38 -10.40 21.61
C ASP A 213 12.64 -9.56 21.89
N ALA A 214 13.63 -10.15 22.57
CA ALA A 214 14.92 -9.52 22.81
C ALA A 214 15.66 -9.19 21.49
N ALA A 215 15.59 -10.05 20.48
CA ALA A 215 16.16 -9.78 19.16
C ALA A 215 15.43 -8.63 18.45
N CYS A 216 14.12 -8.51 18.59
CA CYS A 216 13.35 -7.38 18.09
C CYS A 216 13.79 -6.07 18.77
N ILE A 217 13.87 -6.07 20.11
CA ILE A 217 14.33 -4.91 20.89
C ILE A 217 15.76 -4.54 20.50
N ALA A 218 16.67 -5.51 20.44
CA ALA A 218 18.05 -5.29 20.03
C ALA A 218 18.11 -4.74 18.61
N THR A 219 17.32 -5.29 17.68
CA THR A 219 17.25 -4.78 16.29
C THR A 219 16.75 -3.35 16.25
N SER A 220 15.72 -3.01 17.02
CA SER A 220 15.25 -1.63 17.18
C SER A 220 16.35 -0.75 17.74
N LEU A 221 16.99 -1.10 18.86
CA LEU A 221 18.08 -0.32 19.47
C LEU A 221 19.29 -0.16 18.53
N PHE A 222 19.65 -1.19 17.76
CA PHE A 222 20.72 -1.11 16.76
C PHE A 222 20.31 -0.37 15.48
N GLN A 223 19.02 -0.30 15.15
CA GLN A 223 18.51 0.56 14.08
C GLN A 223 18.50 2.03 14.51
N TRP A 224 18.45 2.32 15.81
CA TRP A 224 18.58 3.66 16.38
C TRP A 224 20.02 4.20 16.38
N ARG A 225 20.92 3.57 15.60
CA ARG A 225 22.21 4.20 15.28
C ARG A 225 21.96 5.61 14.76
N PRO A 226 22.62 6.66 15.32
CA PRO A 226 22.37 8.06 14.97
C PRO A 226 22.36 8.31 13.46
N ALA A 227 23.22 7.63 12.70
CA ALA A 227 23.28 7.73 11.24
C ALA A 227 21.99 7.26 10.53
N ARG A 228 21.34 6.19 10.99
CA ARG A 228 20.08 5.69 10.40
C ARG A 228 18.91 6.60 10.74
N MET A 229 18.82 7.06 11.99
CA MET A 229 17.82 8.05 12.41
C MET A 229 17.98 9.36 11.65
N PHE A 230 19.21 9.86 11.52
CA PHE A 230 19.50 11.04 10.71
C PHE A 230 19.07 10.88 9.26
N MET A 231 19.30 9.71 8.64
CA MET A 231 18.83 9.43 7.28
C MET A 231 17.30 9.36 7.18
N LEU A 232 16.61 8.81 8.18
CA LEU A 232 15.15 8.82 8.25
C LEU A 232 14.61 10.25 8.40
N PHE A 233 15.16 11.05 9.32
CA PHE A 233 14.79 12.46 9.48
C PHE A 233 15.08 13.27 8.22
N LYS A 234 16.22 13.04 7.56
CA LYS A 234 16.54 13.68 6.29
C LYS A 234 15.51 13.32 5.21
N ARG A 235 15.06 12.06 5.13
CA ARG A 235 13.98 11.64 4.21
C ARG A 235 12.65 12.34 4.53
N ILE A 236 12.28 12.41 5.80
CA ILE A 236 11.07 13.12 6.25
C ILE A 236 11.18 14.61 5.91
N ALA A 237 12.30 15.26 6.24
CA ALA A 237 12.56 16.66 5.95
C ALA A 237 12.48 16.95 4.44
N LEU A 238 13.04 16.06 3.60
CA LEU A 238 12.90 16.18 2.15
C LEU A 238 11.44 16.06 1.70
N ARG A 239 10.67 15.11 2.24
CA ARG A 239 9.23 14.99 1.95
C ARG A 239 8.44 16.23 2.39
N VAL A 240 8.73 16.77 3.57
CA VAL A 240 8.11 18.01 4.06
C VAL A 240 8.47 19.18 3.15
N ARG A 241 9.73 19.31 2.72
CA ARG A 241 10.13 20.36 1.77
C ARG A 241 9.41 20.23 0.42
N LEU A 242 9.25 19.01 -0.09
CA LEU A 242 8.48 18.76 -1.31
C LEU A 242 7.00 19.14 -1.13
N LEU A 243 6.39 18.76 0.00
CA LEU A 243 5.02 19.14 0.32
C LEU A 243 4.87 20.66 0.42
N GLN A 244 5.78 21.34 1.12
CA GLN A 244 5.80 22.80 1.25
C GLN A 244 6.00 23.49 -0.12
N SER A 245 6.91 22.99 -0.96
CA SER A 245 7.13 23.51 -2.30
C SER A 245 5.89 23.34 -3.18
N SER A 246 5.29 22.16 -3.17
CA SER A 246 4.04 21.88 -3.86
C SER A 246 2.91 22.77 -3.36
N TRP A 247 2.78 22.94 -2.05
CA TRP A 247 1.79 23.83 -1.44
C TRP A 247 1.96 25.28 -1.90
N ARG A 248 3.19 25.83 -1.88
CA ARG A 248 3.47 27.19 -2.35
C ARG A 248 3.13 27.37 -3.82
N MET A 249 3.49 26.40 -4.66
CA MET A 249 3.15 26.40 -6.08
C MET A 249 1.63 26.40 -6.29
N TRP A 250 0.90 25.55 -5.56
CA TRP A 250 -0.55 25.49 -5.62
C TRP A 250 -1.20 26.77 -5.09
N GLN A 251 -0.66 27.36 -4.03
CA GLN A 251 -1.14 28.63 -3.49
C GLN A 251 -1.02 29.76 -4.53
N GLN A 252 0.12 29.84 -5.23
CA GLN A 252 0.31 30.80 -6.33
C GLN A 252 -0.67 30.54 -7.46
N LYS A 253 -0.79 29.29 -7.93
CA LYS A 253 -1.74 28.91 -8.97
C LYS A 253 -3.19 29.26 -8.60
N MET A 254 -3.58 29.03 -7.35
CA MET A 254 -4.90 29.40 -6.85
C MET A 254 -5.11 30.91 -6.77
N ALA A 255 -4.08 31.67 -6.42
CA ALA A 255 -4.14 33.12 -6.47
C ALA A 255 -4.33 33.62 -7.91
N THR A 256 -3.64 33.04 -8.89
CA THR A 256 -3.80 33.35 -10.32
C THR A 256 -5.21 33.03 -10.81
N ILE A 257 -5.74 31.83 -10.50
CA ILE A 257 -7.11 31.45 -10.89
C ILE A 257 -8.13 32.39 -10.24
N ARG A 258 -7.97 32.70 -8.95
CA ARG A 258 -8.85 33.65 -8.26
C ARG A 258 -8.81 35.03 -8.92
N ALA A 259 -7.64 35.52 -9.31
CA ALA A 259 -7.51 36.79 -10.03
C ALA A 259 -8.21 36.76 -11.40
N GLN A 260 -8.06 35.66 -12.16
CA GLN A 260 -8.76 35.47 -13.44
C GLN A 260 -10.28 35.45 -13.26
N VAL A 261 -10.79 34.70 -12.29
CA VAL A 261 -12.23 34.64 -11.97
C VAL A 261 -12.73 36.00 -11.48
N SER A 262 -11.96 36.72 -10.66
CA SER A 262 -12.32 38.06 -10.19
C SER A 262 -12.37 39.08 -11.33
N ALA A 263 -11.44 39.01 -12.29
CA ALA A 263 -11.47 39.84 -13.49
C ALA A 263 -12.70 39.53 -14.36
N ARG A 264 -13.02 38.24 -14.54
CA ARG A 264 -14.22 37.83 -15.29
C ARG A 264 -15.51 38.25 -14.59
N TRP A 265 -15.56 38.12 -13.26
CA TRP A 265 -16.66 38.59 -12.43
C TRP A 265 -16.93 40.08 -12.64
N HIS A 266 -15.90 40.92 -12.59
CA HIS A 266 -16.03 42.36 -12.81
C HIS A 266 -16.72 42.72 -14.14
N LEU A 267 -16.35 42.01 -15.22
CA LEU A 267 -16.94 42.22 -16.53
C LEU A 267 -18.43 41.88 -16.52
N LEU A 268 -18.78 40.68 -16.03
CA LEU A 268 -20.14 40.17 -15.99
C LEU A 268 -21.04 41.00 -15.05
N GLU A 269 -20.54 41.35 -13.87
CA GLU A 269 -21.21 42.22 -12.90
C GLU A 269 -21.49 43.60 -13.51
N GLY A 270 -20.53 44.17 -14.23
CA GLY A 270 -20.73 45.43 -14.95
C GLY A 270 -21.77 45.34 -16.07
N GLU A 271 -21.92 44.21 -16.74
CA GLU A 271 -22.99 43.98 -17.71
C GLU A 271 -24.37 43.83 -17.04
N ILE A 272 -24.45 43.07 -15.95
CA ILE A 272 -25.68 42.88 -15.17
C ILE A 272 -26.16 44.22 -14.59
N ALA A 273 -25.26 44.97 -13.94
CA ALA A 273 -25.58 46.26 -13.35
C ALA A 273 -26.04 47.27 -14.41
N ARG A 274 -25.40 47.30 -15.59
CA ARG A 274 -25.84 48.14 -16.72
C ARG A 274 -27.24 47.78 -17.21
N ARG A 275 -27.57 46.48 -17.32
CA ARG A 275 -28.94 46.04 -17.70
C ARG A 275 -29.96 46.49 -16.67
N GLN A 276 -29.69 46.27 -15.38
CA GLN A 276 -30.58 46.68 -14.29
C GLN A 276 -30.81 48.21 -14.26
N VAL A 277 -29.75 49.02 -14.41
CA VAL A 277 -29.89 50.50 -14.46
C VAL A 277 -30.73 50.94 -15.66
N ARG A 278 -30.58 50.29 -16.82
CA ARG A 278 -31.39 50.59 -18.01
C ARG A 278 -32.86 50.22 -17.82
N GLU A 279 -33.14 49.08 -17.20
CA GLU A 279 -34.51 48.64 -16.87
C GLU A 279 -35.18 49.54 -15.83
N GLU A 280 -34.45 49.95 -14.79
CA GLU A 280 -34.92 50.92 -13.81
C GLU A 280 -35.18 52.29 -14.43
N ARG A 281 -34.34 52.76 -15.36
CA ARG A 281 -34.60 54.01 -16.09
C ARG A 281 -35.81 53.94 -17.01
N ARG A 282 -36.11 52.76 -17.56
CA ARG A 282 -37.32 52.54 -18.38
C ARG A 282 -38.58 52.53 -17.55
N THR A 283 -38.51 52.06 -16.31
CA THR A 283 -39.66 51.91 -15.40
C THR A 283 -39.88 53.14 -14.50
N ALA A 284 -38.80 53.81 -14.08
CA ALA A 284 -38.86 55.02 -13.28
C ALA A 284 -39.29 56.22 -14.14
N ARG A 285 -40.46 56.80 -13.84
CA ARG A 285 -40.94 58.05 -14.47
C ARG A 285 -40.04 59.26 -14.11
N THR A 286 -39.24 59.15 -13.06
CA THR A 286 -38.40 60.24 -12.54
C THR A 286 -37.00 60.17 -13.12
N ARG A 287 -36.60 61.22 -13.87
CA ARG A 287 -35.25 61.35 -14.43
C ARG A 287 -34.25 61.68 -13.32
N VAL A 288 -33.65 60.64 -12.72
CA VAL A 288 -32.46 60.84 -11.88
C VAL A 288 -31.31 61.28 -12.78
N ALA A 289 -30.78 62.49 -12.54
CA ALA A 289 -29.75 63.14 -13.37
C ALA A 289 -28.34 62.54 -13.21
N LEU A 290 -28.17 61.49 -12.41
CA LEU A 290 -26.87 60.84 -12.21
C LEU A 290 -26.39 60.16 -13.49
N GLN A 291 -25.10 60.28 -13.78
CA GLN A 291 -24.46 59.59 -14.90
C GLN A 291 -24.59 58.06 -14.74
N GLU A 292 -24.76 57.32 -15.84
CA GLU A 292 -24.97 55.87 -15.84
C GLU A 292 -23.81 55.13 -15.13
N GLY A 293 -22.56 55.60 -15.30
CA GLY A 293 -21.39 55.02 -14.65
C GLY A 293 -21.48 55.00 -13.13
N VAL A 294 -21.91 56.11 -12.51
CA VAL A 294 -22.04 56.22 -11.05
C VAL A 294 -23.08 55.26 -10.51
N LEU A 295 -24.23 55.15 -11.19
CA LEU A 295 -25.29 54.20 -10.80
C LEU A 295 -24.83 52.75 -10.92
N VAL A 296 -24.05 52.42 -11.95
CA VAL A 296 -23.47 51.09 -12.13
C VAL A 296 -22.47 50.79 -11.01
N ASP A 297 -21.59 51.74 -10.68
CA ASP A 297 -20.60 51.56 -9.62
C ASP A 297 -21.22 51.42 -8.23
N CYS A 298 -22.30 52.15 -7.93
CA CYS A 298 -23.05 52.00 -6.67
C CYS A 298 -23.72 50.62 -6.52
N LYS A 299 -24.00 49.92 -7.64
CA LYS A 299 -24.59 48.58 -7.63
C LYS A 299 -23.57 47.46 -7.58
N ARG A 300 -22.28 47.75 -7.79
CA ARG A 300 -21.22 46.74 -7.74
C ARG A 300 -20.99 46.28 -6.31
N ILE A 301 -20.72 44.99 -6.15
CA ILE A 301 -20.30 44.41 -4.88
C ILE A 301 -18.89 44.92 -4.57
N SER A 302 -18.66 45.31 -3.31
CA SER A 302 -17.33 45.77 -2.90
C SER A 302 -16.28 44.68 -3.11
N GLU A 303 -15.08 45.09 -3.51
CA GLU A 303 -14.01 44.15 -3.85
C GLU A 303 -13.65 43.21 -2.69
N ALA A 304 -13.62 43.73 -1.45
CA ALA A 304 -13.33 42.93 -0.26
C ALA A 304 -14.35 41.81 -0.04
N VAL A 305 -15.66 42.11 -0.19
CA VAL A 305 -16.73 41.11 -0.05
C VAL A 305 -16.63 40.06 -1.15
N ARG A 306 -16.41 40.48 -2.39
CA ARG A 306 -16.24 39.57 -3.51
C ARG A 306 -15.03 38.66 -3.35
N LEU A 307 -13.86 39.18 -2.97
CA LEU A 307 -12.65 38.37 -2.80
C LEU A 307 -12.81 37.33 -1.68
N ARG A 308 -13.50 37.70 -0.59
CA ARG A 308 -13.87 36.76 0.48
C ARG A 308 -14.82 35.68 -0.05
N PHE A 309 -15.89 36.06 -0.73
CA PHE A 309 -16.85 35.14 -1.34
C PHE A 309 -16.16 34.15 -2.30
N LEU A 310 -15.37 34.65 -3.25
CA LEU A 310 -14.62 33.83 -4.21
C LEU A 310 -13.67 32.86 -3.52
N THR A 311 -13.02 33.28 -2.42
CA THR A 311 -12.11 32.40 -1.68
C THR A 311 -12.85 31.20 -1.08
N HIS A 312 -14.03 31.41 -0.51
CA HIS A 312 -14.84 30.32 0.05
C HIS A 312 -15.50 29.46 -1.05
N GLU A 313 -16.05 30.09 -2.08
CA GLU A 313 -16.75 29.39 -3.15
C GLU A 313 -15.82 28.51 -3.99
N LEU A 314 -14.63 29.01 -4.37
CA LEU A 314 -13.63 28.21 -5.09
C LEU A 314 -13.09 27.06 -4.23
N ARG A 315 -13.03 27.23 -2.90
CA ARG A 315 -12.68 26.16 -1.96
C ARG A 315 -13.77 25.08 -1.93
N ALA A 316 -15.04 25.48 -1.85
CA ALA A 316 -16.17 24.56 -1.84
C ALA A 316 -16.27 23.77 -3.15
N ARG A 317 -16.16 24.46 -4.30
CA ARG A 317 -16.15 23.81 -5.62
C ARG A 317 -15.04 22.77 -5.75
N ARG A 318 -13.82 23.09 -5.29
CA ARG A 318 -12.71 22.12 -5.30
C ARG A 318 -13.01 20.90 -4.43
N HIS A 319 -13.61 21.10 -3.25
CA HIS A 319 -14.01 20.01 -2.38
C HIS A 319 -15.06 19.11 -3.02
N LEU A 320 -16.10 19.71 -3.62
CA LEU A 320 -17.17 18.98 -4.32
C LEU A 320 -16.67 18.26 -5.58
N LEU A 321 -15.51 18.66 -6.11
CA LEU A 321 -14.87 18.01 -7.24
C LEU A 321 -14.09 16.73 -6.85
N LEU A 322 -13.73 16.55 -5.57
CA LEU A 322 -12.91 15.41 -5.13
C LEU A 322 -13.49 14.04 -5.50
N PRO A 323 -14.80 13.78 -5.35
CA PRO A 323 -15.38 12.50 -5.78
C PRO A 323 -15.25 12.28 -7.29
N LYS A 324 -15.44 13.33 -8.10
CA LYS A 324 -15.30 13.26 -9.56
C LYS A 324 -13.85 12.99 -9.97
N LEU A 325 -12.89 13.61 -9.28
CA LEU A 325 -11.47 13.35 -9.50
C LEU A 325 -11.10 11.91 -9.17
N ARG A 326 -11.66 11.34 -8.10
CA ARG A 326 -11.46 9.92 -7.77
C ARG A 326 -11.97 9.00 -8.87
N VAL A 327 -13.17 9.24 -9.39
CA VAL A 327 -13.72 8.45 -10.51
C VAL A 327 -12.84 8.59 -11.75
N TRP A 328 -12.38 9.80 -12.04
CA TRP A 328 -11.45 10.07 -13.14
C TRP A 328 -10.10 9.33 -12.96
N GLU A 329 -9.54 9.30 -11.75
CA GLU A 329 -8.31 8.54 -11.45
C GLU A 329 -8.52 7.04 -11.69
N GLU A 330 -9.66 6.49 -11.27
CA GLU A 330 -10.03 5.08 -11.49
C GLU A 330 -10.21 4.79 -12.99
N GLU A 331 -10.75 5.72 -13.78
CA GLU A 331 -10.85 5.61 -15.24
C GLU A 331 -9.49 5.70 -15.94
N CYS A 332 -8.60 6.60 -15.50
CA CYS A 332 -7.23 6.69 -16.01
C CYS A 332 -6.47 5.38 -15.79
N VAL A 333 -6.58 4.76 -14.60
CA VAL A 333 -5.98 3.44 -14.32
C VAL A 333 -6.54 2.36 -15.25
N ARG A 334 -7.85 2.37 -15.53
CA ARG A 334 -8.48 1.44 -16.49
C ARG A 334 -7.99 1.68 -17.92
N ALA A 335 -7.87 2.93 -18.34
CA ALA A 335 -7.34 3.29 -19.65
C ALA A 335 -5.86 2.85 -19.81
N GLU A 336 -5.02 3.07 -18.79
CA GLU A 336 -3.63 2.60 -18.78
C GLU A 336 -3.50 1.07 -18.79
N ALA A 337 -4.42 0.36 -18.14
CA ALA A 337 -4.47 -1.10 -18.20
C ALA A 337 -4.88 -1.59 -19.59
N ALA A 338 -5.95 -1.04 -20.16
CA ALA A 338 -6.40 -1.35 -21.51
C ALA A 338 -5.31 -1.07 -22.56
N PHE A 339 -4.58 0.04 -22.41
CA PHE A 339 -3.46 0.36 -23.29
C PHE A 339 -2.32 -0.67 -23.18
N ARG A 340 -1.97 -1.10 -21.96
CA ARG A 340 -0.97 -2.15 -21.76
C ARG A 340 -1.43 -3.47 -22.36
N ASP A 341 -2.67 -3.87 -22.14
CA ASP A 341 -3.24 -5.10 -22.69
C ASP A 341 -3.25 -5.05 -24.22
N HIS A 342 -3.56 -3.91 -24.81
CA HIS A 342 -3.46 -3.70 -26.26
C HIS A 342 -2.03 -3.87 -26.77
N LEU A 343 -1.04 -3.28 -26.10
CA LEU A 343 0.38 -3.46 -26.46
C LEU A 343 0.82 -4.93 -26.33
N TYR A 344 0.37 -5.64 -25.30
CA TYR A 344 0.64 -7.07 -25.14
C TYR A 344 -0.02 -7.91 -26.23
N SER A 345 -1.28 -7.60 -26.58
CA SER A 345 -2.00 -8.28 -27.66
C SER A 345 -1.31 -8.05 -29.01
N GLN A 346 -0.90 -6.82 -29.31
CA GLN A 346 -0.12 -6.53 -30.52
C GLN A 346 1.20 -7.30 -30.55
N ALA A 347 1.93 -7.33 -29.43
CA ALA A 347 3.18 -8.07 -29.34
C ALA A 347 2.98 -9.59 -29.54
N ALA A 348 1.90 -10.16 -28.98
CA ALA A 348 1.56 -11.56 -29.16
C ALA A 348 1.15 -11.88 -30.60
N MET A 349 0.35 -11.03 -31.24
CA MET A 349 -0.06 -11.19 -32.64
C MET A 349 1.15 -11.14 -33.60
N ARG A 350 2.11 -10.22 -33.37
CA ARG A 350 3.38 -10.18 -34.10
C ARG A 350 4.20 -11.46 -33.90
N ALA A 351 4.30 -11.94 -32.66
CA ALA A 351 5.05 -13.17 -32.37
C ALA A 351 4.46 -14.43 -33.02
N LEU A 352 3.16 -14.43 -33.31
CA LEU A 352 2.47 -15.52 -34.02
C LEU A 352 2.54 -15.40 -35.55
N GLY A 353 3.14 -14.34 -36.09
CA GLY A 353 3.17 -14.07 -37.53
C GLY A 353 1.80 -13.70 -38.10
N LEU A 354 0.87 -13.25 -37.25
CA LEU A 354 -0.49 -12.82 -37.66
C LEU A 354 -0.55 -11.34 -38.05
N LEU A 355 0.46 -10.57 -37.64
CA LEU A 355 0.71 -9.21 -38.11
C LEU A 355 1.96 -9.27 -38.97
N ASP A 356 1.78 -9.20 -40.29
CA ASP A 356 2.91 -9.05 -41.20
C ASP A 356 3.50 -7.65 -41.05
N ASP A 357 4.84 -7.54 -41.05
CA ASP A 357 5.57 -6.29 -40.84
C ASP A 357 5.30 -5.23 -41.93
N GLY A 358 4.56 -5.58 -43.00
CA GLY A 358 4.39 -4.76 -44.21
C GLY A 358 2.96 -4.38 -44.59
N GLU A 359 1.92 -4.97 -44.00
CA GLU A 359 0.54 -4.56 -44.31
C GLU A 359 -0.03 -3.66 -43.22
N GLU A 360 -0.15 -2.37 -43.53
CA GLU A 360 -0.93 -1.37 -42.80
C GLU A 360 -2.44 -1.66 -42.95
N GLY A 361 -2.85 -2.89 -42.66
CA GLY A 361 -4.23 -3.27 -42.47
C GLY A 361 -4.71 -2.67 -41.15
N ILE A 362 -5.13 -1.40 -41.19
CA ILE A 362 -5.85 -0.70 -40.12
C ILE A 362 -7.25 -1.32 -40.04
N GLU A 363 -7.36 -2.61 -39.78
CA GLU A 363 -8.62 -3.23 -39.41
C GLU A 363 -8.85 -2.93 -37.94
N GLU A 364 -9.57 -1.83 -37.71
CA GLU A 364 -10.42 -1.54 -36.53
C GLU A 364 -9.89 -2.10 -35.20
N THR A 365 -8.60 -1.94 -34.95
CA THR A 365 -7.98 -2.46 -33.74
C THR A 365 -8.52 -1.58 -32.62
N GLN A 366 -9.45 -2.14 -31.84
CA GLN A 366 -10.12 -1.58 -30.66
C GLN A 366 -9.66 -0.16 -30.34
N MET A 367 -10.49 0.82 -30.71
CA MET A 367 -10.23 2.25 -30.48
C MET A 367 -9.55 2.45 -29.13
N PHE A 368 -8.29 2.89 -29.20
CA PHE A 368 -7.53 3.32 -28.05
C PHE A 368 -8.40 4.22 -27.16
N LEU A 369 -8.64 3.79 -25.93
CA LEU A 369 -9.37 4.60 -24.96
C LEU A 369 -8.46 5.77 -24.56
N PHE A 370 -8.69 6.93 -25.16
CA PHE A 370 -8.08 8.16 -24.68
C PHE A 370 -8.43 8.36 -23.20
N PRO A 371 -7.48 8.82 -22.38
CA PRO A 371 -7.78 9.12 -20.99
C PRO A 371 -8.93 10.13 -20.94
N PRO A 372 -9.90 9.94 -20.02
CA PRO A 372 -11.04 10.84 -19.92
C PRO A 372 -10.57 12.28 -19.61
N PRO A 373 -11.33 13.30 -20.04
CA PRO A 373 -10.99 14.68 -19.75
C PRO A 373 -10.99 14.92 -18.23
N GLN A 374 -9.92 15.55 -17.72
CA GLN A 374 -9.79 15.82 -16.30
C GLN A 374 -10.89 16.79 -15.83
N PRO A 375 -11.65 16.45 -14.77
CA PRO A 375 -12.61 17.38 -14.18
C PRO A 375 -11.92 18.68 -13.75
N SER A 376 -12.48 19.83 -14.15
CA SER A 376 -11.96 21.16 -13.80
C SER A 376 -12.80 21.84 -12.72
N HIS A 377 -12.15 22.61 -11.85
CA HIS A 377 -12.78 23.42 -10.80
C HIS A 377 -12.95 24.89 -11.21
N ILE A 378 -12.56 25.24 -12.43
CA ILE A 378 -12.66 26.62 -12.95
C ILE A 378 -14.13 26.87 -13.30
N PRO A 379 -14.77 27.90 -12.72
CA PRO A 379 -16.18 28.21 -12.99
C PRO A 379 -16.38 28.71 -14.41
N THR A 380 -17.51 28.33 -15.01
CA THR A 380 -17.98 28.86 -16.30
C THR A 380 -18.58 30.25 -16.13
N ASP A 381 -18.90 30.96 -17.21
CA ASP A 381 -19.55 32.27 -17.11
C ASP A 381 -20.93 32.20 -16.45
N ALA A 382 -21.70 31.14 -16.73
CA ALA A 382 -23.00 30.91 -16.10
C ALA A 382 -22.86 30.69 -14.58
N ASP A 383 -21.83 29.92 -14.17
CA ASP A 383 -21.50 29.75 -12.76
C ASP A 383 -21.16 31.09 -12.08
N ILE A 384 -20.36 31.94 -12.74
CA ILE A 384 -19.97 33.24 -12.20
C ILE A 384 -21.20 34.16 -12.07
N GLN A 385 -22.14 34.14 -13.02
CA GLN A 385 -23.40 34.88 -12.93
C GLN A 385 -24.23 34.42 -11.73
N GLU A 386 -24.41 33.11 -11.54
CA GLU A 386 -25.10 32.57 -10.37
C GLU A 386 -24.40 32.98 -9.06
N MET A 387 -23.07 32.96 -9.05
CA MET A 387 -22.29 33.41 -7.89
C MET A 387 -22.49 34.91 -7.61
N ILE A 388 -22.55 35.76 -8.64
CA ILE A 388 -22.85 37.20 -8.52
C ILE A 388 -24.22 37.39 -7.86
N GLU A 389 -25.24 36.69 -8.35
CA GLU A 389 -26.59 36.78 -7.79
C GLU A 389 -26.65 36.30 -6.33
N ARG A 390 -26.00 35.18 -6.00
CA ARG A 390 -25.96 34.68 -4.61
C ARG A 390 -25.25 35.64 -3.68
N CYS A 391 -24.10 36.17 -4.10
CA CYS A 391 -23.33 37.15 -3.32
C CYS A 391 -24.11 38.45 -3.13
N GLY A 392 -24.82 38.91 -4.16
CA GLY A 392 -25.68 40.10 -4.09
C GLY A 392 -26.88 39.92 -3.14
N ARG A 393 -27.41 38.71 -3.00
CA ARG A 393 -28.47 38.40 -2.02
C ARG A 393 -27.93 38.29 -0.59
N ARG A 394 -26.77 37.65 -0.41
CA ARG A 394 -26.09 37.45 0.88
C ARG A 394 -24.58 37.43 0.68
N SER A 395 -23.86 38.31 1.36
CA SER A 395 -22.39 38.35 1.33
C SER A 395 -21.74 37.03 1.76
N ASP A 396 -22.43 36.29 2.63
CA ASP A 396 -21.99 34.98 3.14
C ASP A 396 -22.70 33.79 2.47
N GLY A 397 -23.34 34.01 1.32
CA GLY A 397 -24.12 33.02 0.58
C GLY A 397 -23.32 31.98 -0.22
N TRP A 398 -22.06 31.73 0.14
CA TRP A 398 -21.23 30.72 -0.53
C TRP A 398 -21.66 29.29 -0.14
N THR A 399 -21.31 28.34 -1.00
CA THR A 399 -21.65 26.93 -0.83
C THR A 399 -20.95 26.36 0.42
N PRO A 400 -21.68 25.82 1.42
CA PRO A 400 -21.05 25.22 2.59
C PRO A 400 -20.35 23.91 2.21
N ILE A 401 -19.17 23.69 2.78
CA ILE A 401 -18.46 22.42 2.63
C ILE A 401 -19.13 21.41 3.58
N PRO A 402 -19.60 20.24 3.09
CA PRO A 402 -20.21 19.24 3.95
C PRO A 402 -19.20 18.77 5.00
N ILE A 403 -19.51 19.03 6.27
CA ILE A 403 -18.71 18.55 7.39
C ILE A 403 -19.06 17.08 7.59
N HIS A 404 -18.08 16.19 7.51
CA HIS A 404 -18.32 14.77 7.75
C HIS A 404 -18.80 14.59 9.21
N PRO A 405 -19.96 13.95 9.47
CA PRO A 405 -20.56 13.90 10.81
C PRO A 405 -19.69 13.23 11.88
N GLY A 406 -18.69 12.44 11.46
CA GLY A 406 -17.70 11.82 12.35
C GLY A 406 -16.37 12.57 12.51
N ALA A 407 -16.15 13.65 11.76
CA ALA A 407 -14.89 14.41 11.83
C ALA A 407 -14.93 15.40 13.00
N ARG A 408 -14.79 14.89 14.22
CA ARG A 408 -14.42 15.73 15.38
C ARG A 408 -12.94 16.10 15.23
N TRP A 409 -12.69 17.24 14.60
CA TRP A 409 -11.38 17.88 14.68
C TRP A 409 -11.29 18.51 16.08
N THR A 410 -10.84 17.73 17.06
CA THR A 410 -10.41 18.22 18.39
C THR A 410 -8.98 18.71 18.32
#